data_AF-A0A5P1RAI2-F1
#
_entry.id   AF-A0A5P1RAI2-F1
#
_cell.length_a   1.000
_cell.length_b   1.000
_cell.length_c   1.000
_cell.angle_alpha   90.00
_cell.angle_beta   90.00
_cell.angle_gamma   90.00
#
_symmetry.space_group_name_H-M   'P 1'
#
loop_
_entity.id
_entity.type
_entity.pdbx_description
1 polymer ?
#
loop_
_entity_poly.entity_id
_entity_poly.type
_entity_poly.pdbx_seq_one_letter_code
_entity_poly.pdbx_strand_id
1 'polypeptide(L)'
;MARYNRSYRGQRSRYSVGRELALEHIRQAESLSRELGGTDKDVKSYFFSLNKEQLSRVLDEYEQLHGRPASEYARKTLAKWQSGSVHMSGMVAERLFALLPKHMPIEKKFQLTESLWQHLGPSSSRNLYVNPSVSFDEVSAAVKSHLEVDVLSYKIPEQMERRFEWLSQGDIEVKQELLNFLRSKEKELAGESLRINLPILYDHINTAEGDNTHHLAHKLQIGRNEIVVNITNAVDGITEVAPRIATSSSSDTDWIWLWWIIGIGLLIVLFNG
;
A
#
# COMPACT_ATOMS: atom_id res chain seq x y z
N MET A 1 68.74 36.47 15.12
CA MET A 1 68.47 35.02 14.93
C MET A 1 66.97 34.81 14.78
N ALA A 2 66.60 33.82 13.97
CA ALA A 2 65.36 33.73 13.19
C ALA A 2 64.09 33.35 13.96
N ARG A 3 62.97 33.67 13.29
CA ARG A 3 61.55 33.37 13.54
C ARG A 3 61.31 31.86 13.75
N TYR A 4 60.23 31.49 14.45
CA TYR A 4 59.07 30.82 13.82
C TYR A 4 57.88 30.74 14.79
N ASN A 5 56.87 31.59 14.54
CA ASN A 5 55.48 31.36 14.91
C ASN A 5 54.97 30.16 14.12
N ARG A 6 54.46 29.11 14.78
CA ARG A 6 53.61 28.09 14.16
C ARG A 6 52.35 27.88 15.00
N SER A 7 51.40 28.77 14.77
CA SER A 7 49.99 28.59 15.08
C SER A 7 49.38 27.54 14.14
N TYR A 8 49.33 26.28 14.59
CA TYR A 8 48.46 25.27 13.98
C TYR A 8 47.01 25.54 14.41
N ARG A 9 46.33 26.40 13.67
CA ARG A 9 44.92 26.76 13.90
C ARG A 9 44.02 25.93 12.97
N GLY A 10 43.29 25.01 13.58
CA GLY A 10 41.89 24.68 13.25
C GLY A 10 41.57 24.22 11.83
N GLN A 11 41.60 22.91 11.59
CA GLN A 11 41.08 22.31 10.36
C GLN A 11 40.39 20.95 10.62
N ARG A 12 39.57 20.83 11.67
CA ARG A 12 38.87 19.57 12.01
C ARG A 12 37.38 19.68 12.38
N SER A 13 36.73 20.84 12.32
CA SER A 13 35.36 21.02 12.85
C SER A 13 34.31 21.48 11.83
N ARG A 14 34.34 20.94 10.60
CA ARG A 14 33.27 21.15 9.61
C ARG A 14 32.61 19.86 9.13
N TYR A 15 33.25 18.72 9.36
CA TYR A 15 32.76 17.40 8.94
C TYR A 15 31.72 16.80 9.91
N SER A 16 31.66 17.28 11.16
CA SER A 16 30.69 16.80 12.17
C SER A 16 29.34 17.51 12.09
N VAL A 17 29.34 18.84 12.00
CA VAL A 17 28.11 19.65 12.13
C VAL A 17 27.12 19.41 11.00
N GLY A 18 27.58 19.36 9.74
CA GLY A 18 26.68 19.14 8.60
C GLY A 18 26.06 17.74 8.59
N ARG A 19 26.82 16.72 9.01
CA ARG A 19 26.34 15.35 9.11
C ARG A 19 25.36 15.18 10.27
N GLU A 20 25.64 15.81 11.41
CA GLU A 20 24.77 15.76 12.59
C GLU A 20 23.41 16.41 12.32
N LEU A 21 23.40 17.59 11.69
CA LEU A 21 22.18 18.25 11.25
C LEU A 21 21.41 17.39 10.24
N ALA A 22 22.08 16.82 9.23
CA ALA A 22 21.43 15.93 8.27
C ALA A 22 20.80 14.70 8.94
N LEU A 23 21.47 14.09 9.91
CA LEU A 23 20.95 12.96 10.69
C LEU A 23 19.77 13.36 11.58
N GLU A 24 19.77 14.58 12.11
CA GLU A 24 18.65 15.11 12.87
C GLU A 24 17.42 15.32 11.96
N HIS A 25 17.61 15.88 10.77
CA HIS A 25 16.54 16.03 9.77
C HIS A 25 15.93 14.68 9.36
N ILE A 26 16.77 13.65 9.14
CA ILE A 26 16.29 12.29 8.83
C ILE A 26 15.44 11.75 9.99
N ARG A 27 15.94 11.83 11.23
CA ARG A 27 15.21 11.36 12.42
C ARG A 27 13.86 12.06 12.60
N GLN A 28 13.82 13.38 12.39
CA GLN A 28 12.56 14.13 12.49
C GLN A 28 11.58 13.75 11.37
N ALA A 29 12.07 13.55 10.14
CA ALA A 29 11.25 13.10 9.02
C ALA A 29 10.68 11.69 9.24
N GLU A 30 11.50 10.77 9.77
CA GLU A 30 11.06 9.42 10.14
C GLU A 30 10.02 9.44 11.27
N SER A 31 10.20 10.32 12.27
CA SER A 31 9.21 10.49 13.34
C SER A 31 7.87 10.95 12.80
N LEU A 32 7.87 11.99 11.96
CA LEU A 32 6.68 12.53 11.32
C LEU A 32 6.02 11.50 10.39
N SER A 33 6.81 10.76 9.62
CA SER A 33 6.27 9.70 8.75
C SER A 33 5.59 8.61 9.58
N ARG A 34 6.15 8.20 10.72
CA ARG A 34 5.51 7.23 11.64
C ARG A 34 4.23 7.76 12.28
N GLU A 35 4.15 9.05 12.58
CA GLU A 35 2.94 9.68 13.12
C GLU A 35 1.83 9.74 12.07
N LEU A 36 2.20 10.09 10.83
CA LEU A 36 1.28 10.20 9.71
C LEU A 36 0.97 8.86 9.02
N GLY A 37 1.43 7.74 9.58
CA GLY A 37 1.20 6.40 9.04
C GLY A 37 1.83 6.19 7.65
N GLY A 38 3.05 6.67 7.42
CA GLY A 38 3.79 6.48 6.17
C GLY A 38 3.26 7.28 4.96
N THR A 39 2.29 8.17 5.16
CA THR A 39 1.64 8.95 4.09
C THR A 39 2.06 10.43 4.07
N ASP A 40 3.28 10.75 4.52
CA ASP A 40 3.75 12.14 4.62
C ASP A 40 3.76 12.86 3.26
N LYS A 41 3.96 12.11 2.17
CA LYS A 41 3.88 12.63 0.81
C LYS A 41 2.48 13.18 0.47
N ASP A 42 1.43 12.48 0.87
CA ASP A 42 0.04 12.88 0.59
C ASP A 42 -0.36 14.11 1.41
N VAL A 43 0.10 14.19 2.66
CA VAL A 43 -0.10 15.37 3.51
C VAL A 43 0.61 16.59 2.93
N LYS A 44 1.88 16.43 2.53
CA LYS A 44 2.65 17.50 1.89
C LYS A 44 1.97 17.97 0.61
N SER A 45 1.53 17.03 -0.22
CA SER A 45 0.80 17.33 -1.45
C SER A 45 -0.47 18.14 -1.16
N TYR A 46 -1.26 17.71 -0.18
CA TYR A 46 -2.44 18.44 0.25
C TYR A 46 -2.11 19.85 0.74
N PHE A 47 -1.13 19.99 1.65
CA PHE A 47 -0.70 21.28 2.19
C PHE A 47 -0.30 22.26 1.09
N PHE A 48 0.47 21.82 0.10
CA PHE A 48 0.90 22.67 -1.02
C PHE A 48 -0.18 22.88 -2.08
N SER A 49 -1.28 22.12 -2.04
CA SER A 49 -2.46 22.32 -2.89
C SER A 49 -3.44 23.36 -2.35
N LEU A 50 -3.29 23.78 -1.08
CA LEU A 50 -4.17 24.76 -0.45
C LEU A 50 -4.12 26.09 -1.22
N ASN A 51 -5.30 26.67 -1.42
CA ASN A 51 -5.38 28.01 -1.99
C ASN A 51 -4.89 29.05 -0.97
N LYS A 52 -4.70 30.30 -1.42
CA LYS A 52 -4.15 31.38 -0.57
C LYS A 52 -4.97 31.63 0.70
N GLU A 53 -6.29 31.51 0.62
CA GLU A 53 -7.18 31.76 1.75
C GLU A 53 -7.09 30.64 2.79
N GLN A 54 -7.16 29.37 2.36
CA GLN A 54 -7.01 28.21 3.22
C GLN A 54 -5.65 28.19 3.91
N LEU A 55 -4.60 28.44 3.14
CA LEU A 55 -3.24 28.53 3.63
C LEU A 55 -3.06 29.68 4.64
N SER A 56 -3.72 30.83 4.41
CA SER A 56 -3.70 31.93 5.38
C SER A 56 -4.28 31.48 6.72
N ARG A 57 -5.44 30.82 6.73
CA ARG A 57 -6.07 30.33 7.97
C ARG A 57 -5.15 29.39 8.75
N VAL A 58 -4.46 28.47 8.06
CA VAL A 58 -3.47 27.57 8.68
C VAL A 58 -2.30 28.37 9.28
N LEU A 59 -1.78 29.36 8.55
CA LEU A 59 -0.64 30.16 9.00
C LEU A 59 -1.00 31.18 10.10
N ASP A 60 -2.26 31.61 10.16
CA ASP A 60 -2.81 32.48 11.21
C ASP A 60 -2.95 31.68 12.52
N GLU A 61 -3.45 30.44 12.46
CA GLU A 61 -3.49 29.54 13.62
C GLU A 61 -2.08 29.12 14.06
N TYR A 62 -1.18 28.86 13.10
CA TYR A 62 0.22 28.60 13.38
C TYR A 62 0.91 29.77 14.11
N GLU A 63 0.58 31.01 13.74
CA GLU A 63 1.06 32.21 14.43
C GLU A 63 0.55 32.29 15.87
N GLN A 64 -0.72 31.97 16.10
CA GLN A 64 -1.32 31.96 17.44
C GLN A 64 -0.63 30.94 18.36
N LEU A 65 -0.27 29.77 17.84
CA LEU A 65 0.30 28.67 18.62
C LEU A 65 1.83 28.75 18.80
N HIS A 66 2.55 29.32 17.82
CA HIS A 66 4.02 29.28 17.79
C HIS A 66 4.69 30.65 17.68
N GLY A 67 3.89 31.71 17.61
CA GLY A 67 4.35 33.09 17.58
C GLY A 67 4.67 33.61 16.19
N ARG A 68 4.66 34.95 16.10
CA ARG A 68 4.88 35.71 14.87
C ARG A 68 6.19 35.39 14.14
N PRO A 69 7.36 35.26 14.80
CA PRO A 69 8.61 34.95 14.10
C PRO A 69 8.55 33.61 13.33
N ALA A 70 7.89 32.60 13.90
CA ALA A 70 7.74 31.30 13.26
C ALA A 70 6.82 31.40 12.03
N SER A 71 5.69 32.09 12.15
CA SER A 71 4.75 32.29 11.03
C SER A 71 5.36 33.13 9.91
N GLU A 72 6.10 34.20 10.22
CA GLU A 72 6.81 34.99 9.22
C GLU A 72 7.86 34.18 8.47
N TYR A 73 8.60 33.32 9.17
CA TYR A 73 9.53 32.39 8.53
C TYR A 73 8.81 31.42 7.60
N ALA A 74 7.70 30.82 8.06
CA ALA A 74 6.91 29.90 7.25
C ALA A 74 6.35 30.57 5.99
N ARG A 75 5.75 31.76 6.11
CA ARG A 75 5.24 32.56 4.98
C ARG A 75 6.32 32.87 3.95
N LYS A 76 7.52 33.27 4.39
CA LYS A 76 8.65 33.58 3.50
C LYS A 76 9.24 32.35 2.81
N THR A 77 9.19 31.19 3.47
CA THR A 77 9.87 29.97 3.00
C THR A 77 8.93 29.05 2.23
N LEU A 78 7.62 29.25 2.30
CA LEU A 78 6.62 28.38 1.67
C LEU A 78 6.87 28.12 0.18
N ALA A 79 7.11 29.16 -0.62
CA ALA A 79 7.39 29.02 -2.05
C ALA A 79 8.68 28.22 -2.31
N LYS A 80 9.65 28.30 -1.39
CA LYS A 80 10.89 27.54 -1.46
C LYS A 80 10.68 26.06 -1.11
N TRP A 81 9.82 25.78 -0.12
CA TRP A 81 9.39 24.41 0.19
C TRP A 81 8.61 23.78 -0.95
N GLN A 82 7.67 24.53 -1.54
CA GLN A 82 6.86 24.06 -2.66
C GLN A 82 7.69 23.75 -3.91
N SER A 83 8.73 24.57 -4.19
CA SER A 83 9.67 24.33 -5.29
C SER A 83 10.74 23.28 -4.99
N GLY A 84 10.82 22.78 -3.76
CA GLY A 84 11.88 21.86 -3.32
C GLY A 84 13.27 22.49 -3.19
N SER A 85 13.40 23.81 -3.37
CA SER A 85 14.68 24.53 -3.21
C SER A 85 15.19 24.53 -1.77
N VAL A 86 14.28 24.42 -0.81
CA VAL A 86 14.57 24.25 0.61
C VAL A 86 13.70 23.12 1.16
N HIS A 87 14.25 22.31 2.04
CA HIS A 87 13.47 21.28 2.75
C HIS A 87 12.88 21.86 4.04
N MET A 88 11.64 21.50 4.34
CA MET A 88 11.00 21.85 5.60
C MET A 88 11.65 21.05 6.73
N SER A 89 11.99 21.69 7.85
CA SER A 89 12.45 20.95 9.02
C SER A 89 11.30 20.10 9.57
N GLY A 90 11.62 18.95 10.18
CA GLY A 90 10.57 18.05 10.66
C GLY A 90 9.73 18.69 11.78
N MET A 91 10.35 19.50 12.66
CA MET A 91 9.62 20.28 13.66
C MET A 91 8.61 21.26 13.05
N VAL A 92 8.96 21.94 11.96
CA VAL A 92 8.04 22.88 11.29
C VAL A 92 6.93 22.11 10.58
N ALA A 93 7.27 20.99 9.95
CA ALA A 93 6.32 20.10 9.28
C ALA A 93 5.31 19.50 10.25
N GLU A 94 5.76 18.95 11.38
CA GLU A 94 4.92 18.43 12.46
C GLU A 94 3.89 19.47 12.92
N ARG A 95 4.37 20.67 13.27
CA ARG A 95 3.50 21.75 13.74
C ARG A 95 2.50 22.23 12.68
N LEU A 96 2.92 22.40 11.43
CA LEU A 96 2.02 22.85 10.35
C LEU A 96 1.01 21.75 9.99
N PHE A 97 1.45 20.50 9.93
CA PHE A 97 0.59 19.39 9.50
C PHE A 97 -0.43 19.03 10.57
N ALA A 98 -0.13 19.18 11.85
CA ALA A 98 -1.09 19.01 12.94
C ALA A 98 -2.33 19.92 12.81
N LEU A 99 -2.22 21.07 12.14
CA LEU A 99 -3.31 22.03 11.94
C LEU A 99 -4.21 21.68 10.75
N LEU A 100 -3.74 20.87 9.80
CA LEU A 100 -4.45 20.62 8.55
C LEU A 100 -5.82 19.98 8.72
N PRO A 101 -6.00 18.94 9.56
CA PRO A 101 -7.27 18.23 9.62
C PRO A 101 -8.47 19.11 10.03
N LYS A 102 -8.23 20.17 10.82
CA LYS A 102 -9.26 21.13 11.23
C LYS A 102 -9.78 21.97 10.06
N HIS A 103 -8.90 22.33 9.13
CA HIS A 103 -9.22 23.13 7.95
C HIS A 103 -9.51 22.28 6.71
N MET A 104 -9.53 20.96 6.87
CA MET A 104 -9.69 20.01 5.78
C MET A 104 -11.18 19.71 5.55
N PRO A 105 -11.68 19.91 4.31
CA PRO A 105 -13.01 19.43 3.94
C PRO A 105 -13.11 17.92 4.14
N ILE A 106 -14.29 17.43 4.50
CA ILE A 106 -14.51 16.01 4.78
C ILE A 106 -14.17 15.13 3.57
N GLU A 107 -14.42 15.62 2.35
CA GLU A 107 -14.09 14.92 1.10
C GLU A 107 -12.58 14.70 0.95
N LYS A 108 -11.77 15.65 1.43
CA LYS A 108 -10.30 15.53 1.43
C LYS A 108 -9.82 14.57 2.51
N LYS A 109 -10.51 14.51 3.65
CA LYS A 109 -10.26 13.47 4.67
C LYS A 109 -10.52 12.09 4.09
N PHE A 110 -11.64 11.89 3.38
CA PHE A 110 -11.95 10.64 2.68
C PHE A 110 -10.88 10.23 1.66
N GLN A 111 -10.41 11.16 0.83
CA GLN A 111 -9.34 10.88 -0.15
C GLN A 111 -8.03 10.43 0.52
N LEU A 112 -7.64 11.08 1.62
CA LEU A 112 -6.44 10.68 2.36
C LEU A 112 -6.61 9.32 3.05
N THR A 113 -7.81 9.03 3.55
CA THR A 113 -8.17 7.74 4.13
C THR A 113 -8.14 6.62 3.09
N GLU A 114 -8.60 6.88 1.86
CA GLU A 114 -8.54 5.91 0.76
C GLU A 114 -7.09 5.60 0.35
N SER A 115 -6.24 6.62 0.15
CA SER A 115 -4.82 6.43 -0.15
C SER A 115 -4.13 5.58 0.92
N LEU A 116 -4.41 5.88 2.18
CA LEU A 116 -3.91 5.10 3.32
C LEU A 116 -4.33 3.64 3.25
N TRP A 117 -5.59 3.36 2.91
CA TRP A 117 -6.07 1.99 2.74
C TRP A 117 -5.37 1.26 1.60
N GLN A 118 -5.15 1.93 0.46
CA GLN A 118 -4.43 1.32 -0.67
C GLN A 118 -2.98 0.93 -0.31
N HIS A 119 -2.34 1.67 0.59
CA HIS A 119 -0.94 1.45 0.96
C HIS A 119 -0.74 0.58 2.20
N LEU A 120 -1.58 0.76 3.21
CA LEU A 120 -1.46 0.12 4.53
C LEU A 120 -2.61 -0.81 4.87
N GLY A 121 -3.57 -0.96 3.95
CA GLY A 121 -4.63 -1.95 4.08
C GLY A 121 -4.03 -3.34 4.32
N PRO A 122 -4.69 -4.15 5.14
CA PRO A 122 -4.40 -5.57 5.25
C PRO A 122 -4.47 -6.22 3.86
N SER A 123 -3.61 -7.23 3.66
CA SER A 123 -3.58 -8.03 2.45
C SER A 123 -3.85 -9.50 2.82
N SER A 124 -4.91 -10.08 2.29
CA SER A 124 -5.13 -11.52 2.26
C SER A 124 -4.95 -12.05 0.83
N SER A 125 -4.48 -13.29 0.71
CA SER A 125 -4.42 -14.01 -0.57
C SER A 125 -5.03 -15.37 -0.35
N ARG A 126 -6.08 -15.68 -1.10
CA ARG A 126 -6.90 -16.89 -0.90
C ARG A 126 -7.23 -17.53 -2.23
N ASN A 127 -7.27 -18.86 -2.23
CA ASN A 127 -7.65 -19.67 -3.38
C ASN A 127 -9.02 -20.29 -3.12
N LEU A 128 -9.98 -20.01 -3.98
CA LEU A 128 -11.27 -20.70 -4.03
C LEU A 128 -11.25 -21.69 -5.18
N TYR A 129 -11.66 -22.92 -4.94
CA TYR A 129 -11.86 -23.93 -5.97
C TYR A 129 -13.36 -24.13 -6.16
N VAL A 130 -13.83 -23.96 -7.39
CA VAL A 130 -15.26 -23.91 -7.73
C VAL A 130 -15.53 -24.95 -8.82
N ASN A 131 -16.54 -25.78 -8.61
CA ASN A 131 -17.06 -26.64 -9.66
C ASN A 131 -17.88 -25.82 -10.68
N PRO A 132 -17.71 -26.00 -12.00
CA PRO A 132 -18.49 -25.30 -13.02
C PRO A 132 -20.03 -25.43 -12.90
N SER A 133 -20.51 -26.51 -12.27
CA SER A 133 -21.93 -26.77 -12.04
C SER A 133 -22.57 -25.87 -10.97
N VAL A 134 -21.76 -25.19 -10.16
CA VAL A 134 -22.24 -24.26 -9.13
C VAL A 134 -22.79 -23.01 -9.81
N SER A 135 -23.86 -22.44 -9.25
CA SER A 135 -24.47 -21.22 -9.81
C SER A 135 -23.58 -19.99 -9.56
N PHE A 136 -23.66 -19.02 -10.46
CA PHE A 136 -22.98 -17.72 -10.31
C PHE A 136 -23.31 -17.04 -8.97
N ASP A 137 -24.58 -17.07 -8.56
CA ASP A 137 -25.03 -16.42 -7.33
C ASP A 137 -24.42 -17.07 -6.08
N GLU A 138 -24.22 -18.39 -6.09
CA GLU A 138 -23.54 -19.11 -5.01
C GLU A 138 -22.05 -18.76 -4.93
N VAL A 139 -21.36 -18.67 -6.07
CA VAL A 139 -19.95 -18.22 -6.10
C VAL A 139 -19.83 -16.77 -5.64
N SER A 140 -20.72 -15.90 -6.11
CA SER A 140 -20.77 -14.50 -5.68
C SER A 140 -21.01 -14.39 -4.16
N ALA A 141 -21.93 -15.19 -3.62
CA ALA A 141 -22.22 -15.24 -2.19
C ALA A 141 -21.03 -15.78 -1.38
N ALA A 142 -20.34 -16.82 -1.86
CA ALA A 142 -19.15 -17.36 -1.22
C ALA A 142 -18.02 -16.35 -1.18
N VAL A 143 -17.75 -15.65 -2.29
CA VAL A 143 -16.73 -14.59 -2.32
C VAL A 143 -17.13 -13.41 -1.41
N LYS A 144 -18.40 -12.99 -1.42
CA LYS A 144 -18.89 -11.93 -0.52
C LYS A 144 -18.79 -12.30 0.94
N SER A 145 -19.24 -13.49 1.33
CA SER A 145 -19.13 -14.00 2.70
C SER A 145 -17.67 -14.04 3.15
N HIS A 146 -16.78 -14.48 2.26
CA HIS A 146 -15.35 -14.52 2.52
C HIS A 146 -14.75 -13.14 2.75
N LEU A 147 -15.06 -12.21 1.85
CA LEU A 147 -14.67 -10.81 2.01
C LEU A 147 -15.26 -10.25 3.28
N GLU A 148 -16.52 -10.53 3.63
CA GLU A 148 -17.13 -10.07 4.88
C GLU A 148 -16.43 -10.63 6.12
N VAL A 149 -15.97 -11.88 6.15
CA VAL A 149 -15.23 -12.43 7.29
C VAL A 149 -13.86 -11.75 7.45
N ASP A 150 -13.12 -11.59 6.35
CA ASP A 150 -11.80 -10.93 6.39
C ASP A 150 -11.95 -9.41 6.60
N VAL A 151 -12.98 -8.76 6.04
CA VAL A 151 -13.26 -7.31 6.09
C VAL A 151 -13.91 -6.86 7.40
N LEU A 152 -14.82 -7.66 7.98
CA LEU A 152 -15.49 -7.32 9.24
C LEU A 152 -14.64 -7.63 10.48
N SER A 153 -13.66 -8.53 10.37
CA SER A 153 -12.77 -8.91 11.48
C SER A 153 -11.57 -7.97 11.68
N TYR A 154 -11.38 -6.95 10.82
CA TYR A 154 -10.14 -6.19 10.82
C TYR A 154 -9.89 -5.41 12.12
N LYS A 155 -8.81 -5.81 12.81
CA LYS A 155 -8.02 -4.90 13.63
C LYS A 155 -7.36 -3.90 12.69
N ILE A 156 -7.77 -2.64 12.76
CA ILE A 156 -7.13 -1.53 12.05
C ILE A 156 -5.63 -1.58 12.40
N PRO A 157 -4.72 -1.67 11.42
CA PRO A 157 -3.29 -1.64 11.70
C PRO A 157 -2.92 -0.38 12.49
N GLU A 158 -2.00 -0.47 13.46
CA GLU A 158 -1.66 0.65 14.34
C GLU A 158 -1.29 1.94 13.58
N GLN A 159 -0.58 1.81 12.45
CA GLN A 159 -0.22 2.95 11.60
C GLN A 159 -1.44 3.64 10.99
N MET A 160 -2.48 2.87 10.67
CA MET A 160 -3.73 3.36 10.14
C MET A 160 -4.58 4.01 11.24
N GLU A 161 -4.58 3.44 12.45
CA GLU A 161 -5.25 4.01 13.62
C GLU A 161 -4.69 5.38 13.99
N ARG A 162 -3.36 5.53 14.03
CA ARG A 162 -2.69 6.82 14.27
C ARG A 162 -3.12 7.88 13.25
N ARG A 163 -3.27 7.48 11.99
CA ARG A 163 -3.70 8.39 10.93
C ARG A 163 -5.17 8.76 11.04
N PHE A 164 -6.04 7.82 11.42
CA PHE A 164 -7.43 8.15 11.74
C PHE A 164 -7.52 9.15 12.87
N GLU A 165 -6.74 8.94 13.94
CA GLU A 165 -6.68 9.84 15.08
C GLU A 165 -6.21 11.24 14.67
N TRP A 166 -5.19 11.32 13.81
CA TRP A 166 -4.74 12.58 13.24
C TRP A 166 -5.82 13.26 12.38
N LEU A 167 -6.49 12.53 11.48
CA LEU A 167 -7.53 13.07 10.58
C LEU A 167 -8.79 13.53 11.34
N SER A 168 -9.16 12.79 12.39
CA SER A 168 -10.32 13.09 13.21
C SER A 168 -10.02 14.14 14.28
N GLN A 169 -8.75 14.34 14.65
CA GLN A 169 -8.35 15.19 15.77
C GLN A 169 -9.08 14.83 17.08
N GLY A 170 -9.31 13.53 17.29
CA GLY A 170 -10.07 13.02 18.44
C GLY A 170 -11.59 13.14 18.31
N ASP A 171 -12.12 13.63 17.19
CA ASP A 171 -13.56 13.63 16.92
C ASP A 171 -14.03 12.21 16.60
N ILE A 172 -14.87 11.65 17.49
CA ILE A 172 -15.38 10.28 17.38
C ILE A 172 -16.32 10.16 16.18
N GLU A 173 -17.11 11.17 15.88
CA GLU A 173 -18.07 11.16 14.77
C GLU A 173 -17.33 11.14 13.44
N VAL A 174 -16.36 12.05 13.25
CA VAL A 174 -15.52 12.07 12.05
C VAL A 174 -14.74 10.76 11.89
N LYS A 175 -14.20 10.20 12.98
CA LYS A 175 -13.53 8.90 12.95
C LYS A 175 -14.48 7.81 12.46
N GLN A 176 -15.71 7.77 12.97
CA GLN A 176 -16.71 6.80 12.56
C GLN A 176 -17.14 6.98 11.09
N GLU A 177 -17.30 8.21 10.63
CA GLU A 177 -17.59 8.53 9.22
C GLU A 177 -16.49 8.03 8.29
N LEU A 178 -15.22 8.29 8.62
CA LEU A 178 -14.08 7.81 7.84
C LEU A 178 -14.03 6.28 7.76
N LEU A 179 -14.33 5.59 8.86
CA LEU A 179 -14.38 4.13 8.90
C LEU A 179 -15.55 3.56 8.07
N ASN A 180 -16.72 4.20 8.17
CA ASN A 180 -17.90 3.80 7.40
C ASN A 180 -17.66 4.03 5.90
N PHE A 181 -17.03 5.14 5.52
CA PHE A 181 -16.64 5.44 4.15
C PHE A 181 -15.75 4.33 3.57
N LEU A 182 -14.70 3.91 4.27
CA LEU A 182 -13.83 2.82 3.80
C LEU A 182 -14.60 1.52 3.61
N ARG A 183 -15.40 1.13 4.62
CA ARG A 183 -16.21 -0.09 4.54
C ARG A 183 -17.16 -0.08 3.35
N SER A 184 -17.75 1.07 3.05
CA SER A 184 -18.62 1.24 1.89
C SER A 184 -17.83 1.10 0.59
N LYS A 185 -16.65 1.73 0.50
CA LYS A 185 -15.80 1.67 -0.70
C LYS A 185 -15.30 0.26 -0.99
N GLU A 186 -14.93 -0.50 0.03
CA GLU A 186 -14.55 -1.91 -0.13
C GLU A 186 -15.70 -2.76 -0.64
N LYS A 187 -16.91 -2.58 -0.09
CA LYS A 187 -18.11 -3.30 -0.55
C LYS A 187 -18.43 -2.98 -2.01
N GLU A 188 -18.29 -1.72 -2.41
CA GLU A 188 -18.47 -1.25 -3.79
C GLU A 188 -17.46 -1.94 -4.73
N LEU A 189 -16.17 -1.86 -4.43
CA LEU A 189 -15.11 -2.48 -5.23
C LEU A 189 -15.26 -4.01 -5.33
N ALA A 190 -15.64 -4.66 -4.22
CA ALA A 190 -15.94 -6.08 -4.21
C ALA A 190 -17.12 -6.44 -5.12
N GLY A 191 -18.21 -5.67 -5.03
CA GLY A 191 -19.40 -5.86 -5.86
C GLY A 191 -19.13 -5.67 -7.34
N GLU A 192 -18.38 -4.63 -7.71
CA GLU A 192 -18.02 -4.35 -9.10
C GLU A 192 -17.12 -5.44 -9.70
N SER A 193 -16.07 -5.84 -8.98
CA SER A 193 -15.14 -6.88 -9.43
C SER A 193 -15.86 -8.22 -9.68
N LEU A 194 -16.80 -8.59 -8.80
CA LEU A 194 -17.60 -9.79 -8.96
C LEU A 194 -18.58 -9.71 -10.14
N ARG A 195 -19.20 -8.54 -10.37
CA ARG A 195 -20.16 -8.36 -11.47
C ARG A 195 -19.51 -8.37 -12.85
N ILE A 196 -18.31 -7.80 -12.97
CA ILE A 196 -17.64 -7.65 -14.26
C ILE A 196 -16.92 -8.94 -14.65
N ASN A 197 -16.17 -9.54 -13.72
CA ASN A 197 -15.21 -10.57 -14.09
C ASN A 197 -15.80 -11.98 -14.08
N LEU A 198 -16.65 -12.32 -13.11
CA LEU A 198 -17.18 -13.69 -12.98
C LEU A 198 -18.05 -14.14 -14.17
N PRO A 199 -18.93 -13.29 -14.77
CA PRO A 199 -19.72 -13.72 -15.92
C PRO A 199 -18.85 -14.08 -17.14
N ILE A 200 -17.76 -13.34 -17.36
CA ILE A 200 -16.80 -13.61 -18.45
C ILE A 200 -16.18 -14.99 -18.28
N LEU A 201 -15.86 -15.39 -17.05
CA LEU A 201 -15.29 -16.72 -16.76
C LEU A 201 -16.31 -17.83 -17.00
N TYR A 202 -17.55 -17.63 -16.55
CA TYR A 202 -18.63 -18.60 -16.77
C TYR A 202 -18.94 -18.78 -18.25
N ASP A 203 -18.97 -17.70 -19.01
CA ASP A 203 -19.22 -17.77 -20.46
C ASP A 203 -18.11 -18.57 -21.15
N HIS A 204 -16.85 -18.31 -20.81
CA HIS A 204 -15.70 -19.01 -21.40
C HIS A 204 -15.69 -20.52 -21.13
N ILE A 205 -16.08 -20.95 -19.92
CA ILE A 205 -16.14 -22.37 -19.54
C ILE A 205 -17.33 -23.09 -20.16
N ASN A 206 -18.45 -22.39 -20.38
CA ASN A 206 -19.66 -22.98 -20.94
C ASN A 206 -19.68 -22.99 -22.48
N THR A 207 -18.75 -22.29 -23.15
CA THR A 207 -18.55 -22.39 -24.60
C THR A 207 -17.77 -23.64 -25.01
N ALA A 208 -17.92 -24.09 -26.26
CA ALA A 208 -17.29 -25.30 -26.83
C ALA A 208 -15.74 -25.30 -26.81
N GLU A 209 -15.10 -24.16 -26.56
CA GLU A 209 -13.65 -24.03 -26.35
C GLU A 209 -13.22 -24.41 -24.91
N GLY A 210 -14.17 -24.46 -23.98
CA GLY A 210 -13.98 -24.85 -22.57
C GLY A 210 -13.73 -26.35 -22.36
N ASP A 211 -14.12 -27.21 -23.31
CA ASP A 211 -13.93 -28.67 -23.22
C ASP A 211 -12.45 -29.09 -23.13
N ASN A 212 -11.53 -28.25 -23.63
CA ASN A 212 -10.09 -28.45 -23.53
C ASN A 212 -9.44 -27.70 -22.36
N THR A 213 -10.21 -26.90 -21.63
CA THR A 213 -9.70 -26.05 -20.54
C THR A 213 -9.97 -26.74 -19.21
N HIS A 214 -9.02 -27.59 -18.79
CA HIS A 214 -9.14 -28.34 -17.53
C HIS A 214 -8.97 -27.45 -16.28
N HIS A 215 -8.36 -26.28 -16.43
CA HIS A 215 -8.11 -25.33 -15.34
C HIS A 215 -8.27 -23.89 -15.83
N LEU A 216 -9.17 -23.15 -15.20
CA LEU A 216 -9.26 -21.70 -15.35
C LEU A 216 -9.05 -21.04 -14.00
N ALA A 217 -8.05 -20.17 -13.89
CA ALA A 217 -7.79 -19.40 -12.69
C ALA A 217 -8.00 -17.92 -12.99
N HIS A 218 -8.82 -17.26 -12.19
CA HIS A 218 -9.00 -15.82 -12.27
C HIS A 218 -8.67 -15.15 -10.95
N LYS A 219 -7.82 -14.14 -11.04
CA LYS A 219 -7.34 -13.37 -9.90
C LYS A 219 -8.22 -12.13 -9.74
N LEU A 220 -9.09 -12.14 -8.74
CA LEU A 220 -9.85 -10.98 -8.30
C LEU A 220 -8.99 -10.17 -7.32
N GLN A 221 -8.72 -8.91 -7.66
CA GLN A 221 -8.01 -7.98 -6.78
C GLN A 221 -8.98 -6.95 -6.22
N ILE A 222 -9.10 -6.88 -4.90
CA ILE A 222 -9.96 -5.92 -4.17
C ILE A 222 -9.08 -5.21 -3.16
N GLY A 223 -8.65 -3.99 -3.49
CA GLY A 223 -7.61 -3.29 -2.72
C GLY A 223 -6.31 -4.08 -2.71
N ARG A 224 -5.84 -4.46 -1.51
CA ARG A 224 -4.67 -5.33 -1.31
C ARG A 224 -5.03 -6.81 -1.09
N ASN A 225 -6.31 -7.15 -1.15
CA ASN A 225 -6.77 -8.53 -1.04
C ASN A 225 -6.85 -9.19 -2.42
N GLU A 226 -6.42 -10.44 -2.47
CA GLU A 226 -6.38 -11.28 -3.66
C GLU A 226 -7.22 -12.52 -3.42
N ILE A 227 -8.21 -12.74 -4.30
CA ILE A 227 -9.00 -13.96 -4.33
C ILE A 227 -8.79 -14.60 -5.69
N VAL A 228 -8.14 -15.75 -5.73
CA VAL A 228 -7.97 -16.55 -6.93
C VAL A 228 -9.11 -17.56 -6.99
N VAL A 229 -10.02 -17.38 -7.95
CA VAL A 229 -11.09 -18.33 -8.24
C VAL A 229 -10.56 -19.32 -9.28
N ASN A 230 -10.36 -20.55 -8.84
CA ASN A 230 -9.91 -21.69 -9.63
C ASN A 230 -11.13 -22.54 -9.98
N ILE A 231 -11.46 -22.62 -11.25
CA ILE A 231 -12.58 -23.43 -11.70
C ILE A 231 -12.05 -24.80 -12.10
N THR A 232 -12.59 -25.85 -11.47
CA THR A 232 -12.12 -27.23 -11.62
C THR A 232 -13.23 -28.24 -11.34
N ASN A 233 -13.27 -29.31 -12.13
CA ASN A 233 -14.17 -30.44 -11.93
C ASN A 233 -13.74 -31.37 -10.77
N ALA A 234 -12.56 -31.13 -10.19
CA ALA A 234 -11.97 -31.98 -9.15
C ALA A 234 -12.54 -31.74 -7.74
N VAL A 235 -13.46 -30.80 -7.59
CA VAL A 235 -14.15 -30.49 -6.34
C VAL A 235 -15.65 -30.58 -6.54
N ASP A 236 -16.38 -30.93 -5.49
CA ASP A 236 -17.84 -30.83 -5.45
C ASP A 236 -18.20 -29.52 -4.73
N GLY A 237 -18.95 -28.64 -5.38
CA GLY A 237 -19.28 -27.32 -4.84
C GLY A 237 -18.12 -26.31 -4.81
N ILE A 238 -17.98 -25.58 -3.70
CA ILE A 238 -16.97 -24.54 -3.47
C ILE A 238 -16.09 -24.94 -2.27
N THR A 239 -14.77 -24.91 -2.42
CA THR A 239 -13.83 -25.22 -1.33
C THR A 239 -12.58 -24.34 -1.34
N GLU A 240 -12.03 -24.04 -0.17
CA GLU A 240 -10.73 -23.34 -0.03
C GLU A 240 -9.53 -24.32 -0.08
N VAL A 241 -9.80 -25.63 0.02
CA VAL A 241 -8.76 -26.66 0.03
C VAL A 241 -8.46 -27.09 -1.39
N ALA A 242 -7.19 -27.07 -1.78
CA ALA A 242 -6.77 -27.55 -3.09
C ALA A 242 -7.25 -29.00 -3.30
N PRO A 243 -7.95 -29.30 -4.42
CA PRO A 243 -8.33 -30.66 -4.72
C PRO A 243 -7.09 -31.53 -4.76
N ARG A 244 -7.20 -32.73 -4.18
CA ARG A 244 -6.20 -33.77 -4.40
C ARG A 244 -6.32 -34.15 -5.87
N ILE A 245 -5.44 -33.59 -6.70
CA ILE A 245 -5.27 -34.08 -8.06
C ILE A 245 -4.90 -35.55 -7.87
N ALA A 246 -5.81 -36.46 -8.23
CA ALA A 246 -5.45 -37.83 -8.44
C ALA A 246 -4.44 -37.76 -9.59
N THR A 247 -3.15 -37.78 -9.25
CA THR A 247 -2.13 -38.10 -10.23
C THR A 247 -2.56 -39.46 -10.75
N SER A 248 -3.19 -39.49 -11.92
CA SER A 248 -3.23 -40.68 -12.72
C SER A 248 -1.78 -41.13 -12.78
N SER A 249 -1.50 -42.27 -12.15
CA SER A 249 -0.24 -42.97 -12.33
C SER A 249 -0.20 -43.43 -13.78
N SER A 250 0.03 -42.49 -14.70
CA SER A 250 0.63 -42.79 -15.97
C SER A 250 2.09 -43.07 -15.65
N SER A 251 2.39 -44.36 -15.61
CA SER A 251 3.74 -44.89 -15.68
C SER A 251 4.45 -44.27 -16.88
N ASP A 252 5.25 -43.24 -16.65
CA ASP A 252 6.24 -42.78 -17.61
C ASP A 252 7.52 -42.42 -16.86
N THR A 253 8.05 -43.45 -16.21
CA THR A 253 9.41 -43.50 -15.63
C THR A 253 10.47 -43.71 -16.73
N ASP A 254 10.11 -43.64 -18.01
CA ASP A 254 10.98 -44.00 -19.13
C ASP A 254 11.57 -42.82 -19.93
N TRP A 255 11.30 -41.56 -19.56
CA TRP A 255 11.91 -40.41 -20.26
C TRP A 255 13.04 -39.71 -19.51
N ILE A 256 13.19 -39.95 -18.20
CA ILE A 256 14.25 -39.28 -17.41
C ILE A 256 15.62 -39.92 -17.69
N TRP A 257 15.71 -41.23 -17.93
CA TRP A 257 16.99 -41.89 -18.25
C TRP A 257 17.55 -41.52 -19.63
N LEU A 258 16.69 -41.20 -20.60
CA LEU A 258 17.11 -40.76 -21.94
C LEU A 258 17.87 -39.41 -21.91
N TRP A 259 17.51 -38.51 -20.99
CA TRP A 259 18.25 -37.25 -20.79
C TRP A 259 19.64 -37.47 -20.18
N TRP A 260 19.84 -38.50 -19.35
CA TRP A 260 21.16 -38.85 -18.82
C TRP A 260 22.07 -39.47 -19.89
N ILE A 261 21.53 -40.27 -20.81
CA ILE A 261 22.33 -40.87 -21.90
C ILE A 261 22.79 -39.78 -22.89
N ILE A 262 21.93 -38.82 -23.23
CA ILE A 262 22.29 -37.69 -24.08
C ILE A 262 23.33 -36.78 -23.39
N GLY A 263 23.19 -36.57 -22.08
CA GLY A 263 24.14 -35.78 -21.28
C GLY A 263 25.53 -36.42 -21.15
N ILE A 264 25.62 -37.75 -20.99
CA ILE A 264 26.90 -38.47 -20.91
C ILE A 264 27.59 -38.55 -22.28
N GLY A 265 26.82 -38.71 -23.37
CA GLY A 265 27.37 -38.70 -24.74
C GLY A 265 28.02 -37.36 -25.11
N LEU A 266 27.42 -36.23 -24.71
CA LEU A 266 27.97 -34.89 -24.92
C LEU A 266 29.23 -34.61 -24.08
N LEU A 267 29.31 -35.16 -22.87
CA LEU A 267 30.48 -35.00 -22.00
C LEU A 267 31.70 -35.79 -22.48
N ILE A 268 31.52 -36.96 -23.09
CA ILE A 268 32.64 -37.76 -23.63
C ILE A 268 33.22 -37.12 -24.90
N VAL A 269 32.38 -36.50 -25.73
CA VAL A 269 32.84 -35.80 -26.96
C VAL A 269 33.57 -34.48 -26.63
N LEU A 270 33.23 -33.82 -25.53
CA LEU A 270 33.91 -32.59 -25.09
C LEU A 270 35.23 -32.82 -24.33
N PHE A 271 35.52 -34.05 -23.89
CA PHE A 271 36.73 -34.37 -23.13
C PHE A 271 37.77 -35.21 -23.91
N ASN A 272 37.42 -35.71 -25.10
CA ASN A 272 38.31 -36.46 -25.99
C ASN A 272 38.50 -35.79 -27.38
N GLY A 273 38.19 -34.49 -27.48
CA GLY A 273 38.43 -33.66 -28.68
C GLY A 273 39.51 -32.61 -28.44
#